data_AF-A0A1F9QQG9-F1
#
_entry.id   AF-A0A1F9QQG9-F1
#
_cell.length_a   1.000
_cell.length_b   1.000
_cell.length_c   1.000
_cell.angle_alpha   90.00
_cell.angle_beta   90.00
_cell.angle_gamma   90.00
#
_symmetry.space_group_name_H-M   'P 1'
#
loop_
_entity.id
_entity.type
_entity.pdbx_description
1 polymer ?
#
loop_
_entity_poly.entity_id
_entity_poly.type
_entity_poly.pdbx_seq_one_letter_code
_entity_poly.pdbx_strand_id
1 'polypeptide(L)' 'MIILPRLTCPNCGKPIRGVKVDVVPPAIVYTDCLRRCAKCGIGASNAKNPAKVKYIRDERPEMDEFGLPKKD' A
#
# COMPACT_ATOMS: atom_id res chain seq x y z
N MET A 1 17.66 -6.13 -11.65
CA MET A 1 16.51 -6.50 -10.80
C MET A 1 16.58 -5.76 -9.46
N ILE A 2 15.54 -5.03 -9.09
CA ILE A 2 15.44 -4.26 -7.85
C ILE A 2 14.53 -5.01 -6.89
N ILE A 3 14.96 -5.16 -5.64
CA ILE A 3 14.18 -5.82 -4.60
C ILE A 3 13.67 -4.75 -3.64
N LEU A 4 12.36 -4.60 -3.56
CA LEU A 4 11.71 -3.82 -2.51
C LEU A 4 11.48 -4.75 -1.31
N PRO A 5 12.02 -4.43 -0.12
CA PRO A 5 11.91 -5.31 1.04
C PRO A 5 10.47 -5.42 1.52
N ARG A 6 10.22 -6.47 2.30
CA ARG A 6 8.98 -6.63 3.09
C ARG A 6 8.83 -5.46 4.04
N LEU A 7 7.59 -5.08 4.32
CA LEU A 7 7.25 -4.01 5.26
C LEU A 7 6.22 -4.53 6.26
N THR A 8 5.96 -3.75 7.30
CA THR A 8 4.88 -4.01 8.25
C THR A 8 3.78 -2.98 8.01
N CYS A 9 2.53 -3.44 7.89
CA CYS A 9 1.39 -2.53 7.76
C CYS A 9 1.24 -1.72 9.05
N PRO A 10 1.23 -0.38 9.00
CA PRO A 10 1.16 0.45 10.21
C PRO A 10 -0.20 0.37 10.91
N ASN A 11 -1.26 -0.08 10.23
CA ASN A 11 -2.60 -0.16 10.81
C ASN A 11 -2.86 -1.50 11.53
N CYS A 12 -2.55 -2.64 10.88
CA CYS A 12 -2.86 -3.96 11.45
C CYS A 12 -1.63 -4.77 11.91
N GLY A 13 -0.41 -4.23 11.78
CA GLY A 13 0.83 -4.92 12.15
C GLY A 13 1.19 -6.13 11.27
N LYS A 14 0.38 -6.47 10.26
CA LYS A 14 0.63 -7.63 9.40
C LYS A 14 1.73 -7.33 8.36
N PRO A 15 2.52 -8.34 7.97
CA PRO A 15 3.58 -8.16 6.99
C PRO A 15 2.99 -7.90 5.59
N ILE A 16 3.53 -6.89 4.91
CA ILE A 16 3.32 -6.60 3.49
C ILE A 16 4.46 -7.27 2.72
N ARG A 17 4.10 -8.08 1.71
CA ARG A 17 5.08 -8.82 0.90
C ARG A 17 6.01 -7.84 0.16
N GLY A 18 7.29 -8.19 0.12
CA GLY A 18 8.27 -7.53 -0.74
C GLY A 18 8.04 -7.91 -2.20
N VAL A 19 8.53 -7.09 -3.11
CA VAL A 19 8.31 -7.25 -4.56
C VAL A 19 9.63 -7.14 -5.29
N LYS A 20 9.84 -7.99 -6.29
CA LYS A 20 10.96 -7.89 -7.22
C LYS A 20 10.44 -7.26 -8.51
N VAL A 21 11.07 -6.17 -8.94
CA VAL A 21 10.70 -5.42 -10.15
C VAL A 21 11.96 -4.99 -10.90
N ASP A 22 11.85 -4.75 -12.20
CA ASP A 22 12.97 -4.23 -12.98
C ASP A 22 13.09 -2.71 -12.87
N VAL A 23 11.95 -2.02 -12.77
CA VAL A 23 11.86 -0.57 -12.59
C VAL A 23 10.97 -0.26 -11.38
N VAL A 24 11.33 0.79 -10.64
CA VAL A 24 10.58 1.28 -9.48
C VAL A 24 9.88 2.58 -9.87
N PRO A 25 8.59 2.54 -10.28
CA PRO A 25 7.85 3.76 -10.60
C PRO A 25 7.52 4.54 -9.32
N PRO A 26 7.29 5.86 -9.42
CA PRO A 26 6.68 6.61 -8.31
C PRO A 26 5.30 6.04 -7.98
N ALA A 27 4.88 6.17 -6.72
CA ALA A 27 3.53 5.84 -6.29
C ALA A 27 2.96 7.03 -5.54
N ILE A 28 1.88 7.60 -6.09
CA ILE A 28 1.19 8.78 -5.53
C ILE A 28 -0.20 8.38 -5.04
N VAL A 29 -0.84 7.39 -5.69
CA VAL A 29 -2.11 6.80 -5.26
C VAL A 29 -1.95 5.34 -4.85
N TYR A 30 -2.93 4.81 -4.11
CA TYR A 30 -2.92 3.45 -3.60
C TYR A 30 -2.70 2.39 -4.69
N THR A 31 -3.29 2.57 -5.88
CA THR A 31 -3.19 1.63 -7.01
C THR A 31 -1.77 1.50 -7.56
N ASP A 32 -0.96 2.56 -7.44
CA ASP A 32 0.43 2.60 -7.94
C ASP A 32 1.42 1.95 -6.96
N CYS A 33 0.99 1.72 -5.71
CA CYS A 33 1.81 1.06 -4.71
C CYS A 33 2.04 -0.41 -5.10
N LEU A 34 3.31 -0.78 -5.30
CA LEU A 34 3.68 -2.17 -5.54
C LEU A 34 3.46 -3.04 -4.29
N ARG A 35 3.59 -2.44 -3.11
CA ARG A 35 3.45 -3.09 -1.80
C ARG A 35 2.18 -2.59 -1.13
N ARG A 36 1.15 -3.45 -1.02
CA ARG A 36 -0.17 -3.07 -0.49
C ARG A 36 -0.65 -4.02 0.61
N CYS A 37 -1.35 -3.47 1.58
CA CYS A 37 -2.18 -4.18 2.53
C CYS A 37 -3.65 -4.06 2.06
N ALA A 38 -4.16 -5.10 1.40
CA ALA A 38 -5.54 -5.11 0.89
C ALA A 38 -6.58 -4.99 2.02
N LYS A 39 -6.33 -5.61 3.17
CA LYS A 39 -7.26 -5.59 4.31
C LYS A 39 -7.46 -4.18 4.89
N CYS A 40 -6.42 -3.36 4.89
CA CYS A 40 -6.45 -2.02 5.50
C CYS A 40 -6.59 -0.90 4.47
N GLY A 41 -6.59 -1.22 3.16
CA GLY A 41 -6.52 -0.19 2.11
C GLY A 41 -5.27 0.69 2.24
N ILE A 42 -4.11 0.14 2.62
CA ILE A 42 -2.86 0.92 2.76
C ILE A 42 -1.81 0.46 1.76
N GLY A 43 -1.34 1.37 0.94
CA GLY A 43 -0.23 1.19 0.01
C GLY A 43 1.03 1.82 0.56
N ALA A 44 2.16 1.12 0.46
CA ALA A 44 3.47 1.68 0.73
C ALA A 44 4.04 2.27 -0.55
N SER A 45 4.50 3.52 -0.51
CA SER A 45 5.24 4.12 -1.61
C SER A 45 6.42 3.26 -2.03
N ASN A 46 6.79 3.36 -3.31
CA ASN A 46 7.78 2.49 -3.94
C ASN A 46 9.24 2.86 -3.56
N ALA A 47 9.46 3.62 -2.49
CA ALA A 47 10.81 3.97 -2.05
C ALA A 47 11.66 2.72 -1.78
N LYS A 48 12.88 2.71 -2.33
CA LYS A 48 13.87 1.65 -2.12
C LYS A 48 14.34 1.58 -0.66
N ASN A 49 14.54 2.76 -0.04
CA ASN A 49 14.88 2.84 1.38
C ASN A 49 13.61 2.72 2.23
N PRO A 50 13.47 1.69 3.09
CA PRO A 50 12.30 1.51 3.93
C PRO A 50 12.04 2.69 4.87
N ALA A 51 13.07 3.41 5.33
CA ALA A 51 12.90 4.59 6.20
C ALA A 51 12.26 5.80 5.48
N LYS A 52 12.28 5.82 4.14
CA LYS A 52 11.66 6.87 3.32
C LYS A 52 10.28 6.47 2.77
N VAL A 53 9.77 5.30 3.16
CA VAL A 53 8.46 4.83 2.71
C VAL A 53 7.37 5.66 3.40
N LYS A 54 6.59 6.38 2.58
CA LYS A 54 5.29 6.95 2.96
C LYS A 54 4.18 5.93 2.74
N TYR A 55 3.12 6.00 3.54
CA TYR A 55 1.92 5.19 3.41
C TYR A 55 0.78 6.02 2.81
N ILE A 56 0.11 5.44 1.82
CA ILE A 56 -0.94 6.04 1.02
C ILE A 56 -2.21 5.23 1.28
N ARG A 57 -3.29 5.89 1.71
CA ARG A 57 -4.58 5.20 1.90
C ARG A 57 -5.31 5.07 0.58
N ASP A 58 -6.09 4.01 0.47
CA ASP A 58 -7.06 3.85 -0.60
C ASP A 58 -8.15 4.89 -0.40
N GLU A 59 -8.23 5.88 -1.29
CA GLU A 59 -9.25 6.93 -1.26
C GLU A 59 -10.61 6.43 -1.76
N ARG A 60 -10.70 5.15 -2.16
CA ARG A 60 -12.00 4.55 -2.42
C ARG A 60 -12.81 4.59 -1.12
N PRO A 61 -14.04 5.13 -1.13
CA PRO A 61 -14.87 5.10 0.05
C PRO A 61 -15.00 3.64 0.49
N GLU A 62 -14.82 3.37 1.79
CA GLU A 62 -15.13 2.06 2.32
C GLU A 62 -16.59 1.77 1.97
N MET A 63 -16.85 0.76 1.16
CA MET A 63 -18.21 0.36 0.85
C MET A 63 -18.71 -0.57 1.95
N ASP A 64 -19.97 -0.42 2.37
CA ASP A 64 -20.65 -1.39 3.23
C ASP A 64 -21.04 -2.66 2.45
N GLU A 65 -21.70 -3.62 3.12
CA GLU A 65 -22.14 -4.87 2.49
C GLU A 65 -23.14 -4.66 1.34
N PHE A 66 -23.75 -3.47 1.26
CA PHE A 66 -24.72 -3.08 0.24
C PHE A 66 -24.08 -2.24 -0.88
N GLY A 67 -22.75 -2.04 -0.85
CA GLY A 67 -22.03 -1.29 -1.86
C GLY A 67 -22.15 0.24 -1.72
N LEU A 68 -22.63 0.74 -0.57
CA LEU A 68 -22.76 2.17 -0.31
C LEU A 68 -21.52 2.69 0.43
N PRO A 69 -21.07 3.93 0.17
CA PRO A 69 -19.98 4.52 0.92
C PRO A 69 -20.36 4.65 2.41
N LYS A 70 -19.59 4.01 3.29
CA LYS A 70 -19.70 4.18 4.74
C LYS A 70 -19.52 5.66 5.05
N LYS A 71 -20.55 6.28 5.60
CA LYS A 71 -20.48 7.62 6.17
C LYS A 71 -19.92 7.49 7.58
N ASP A 72 -18.87 8.27 7.88
CA ASP A 72 -18.35 8.46 9.24
C ASP A 72 -19.41 9.04 10.19
#